data_AF-A0A6G3WV83-F1
#
_entry.id   AF-A0A6G3WV83-F1
#
_cell.length_a   1.000
_cell.length_b   1.000
_cell.length_c   1.000
_cell.angle_alpha   90.00
_cell.angle_beta   90.00
_cell.angle_gamma   90.00
#
_symmetry.space_group_name_H-M   'P 1'
#
loop_
_entity.id
_entity.type
_entity.pdbx_description
1 polymer ?
#
loop_
_entity_poly.entity_id
_entity_poly.type
_entity_poly.pdbx_seq_one_letter_code
_entity_poly.pdbx_strand_id
1 'polypeptide(L)' 'VSVPVKVHGAAAGKNLKSLKTYVSYNGGKTWKKVTVKKGRITVKNPAKGKAISFAAKVTDKKGNTSSVKIYSAYFGK' A
#
# COMPACT_ATOMS: atom_id res chain seq x y z
N VAL A 1 1.47 -1.40 -13.80
CA VAL A 1 2.53 -0.62 -13.10
C VAL A 1 2.95 -1.38 -11.85
N SER A 2 4.24 -1.44 -11.57
CA SER A 2 4.76 -2.07 -10.35
C SER A 2 5.20 -0.99 -9.37
N VAL A 3 4.76 -1.08 -8.12
CA VAL A 3 5.07 -0.09 -7.07
C VAL A 3 5.84 -0.79 -5.96
N PRO A 4 7.05 -0.29 -5.59
CA PRO A 4 7.83 -0.87 -4.51
C PRO A 4 7.18 -0.61 -3.16
N VAL A 5 7.29 -1.59 -2.25
CA VAL A 5 6.79 -1.50 -0.88
C VAL A 5 7.89 -1.94 0.07
N LYS A 6 8.25 -1.06 1.01
CA LYS A 6 9.25 -1.32 2.04
C LYS A 6 8.71 -0.89 3.40
N VAL A 7 8.86 -1.76 4.40
CA VAL A 7 8.56 -1.43 5.79
C VAL A 7 9.83 -0.88 6.42
N HIS A 8 9.71 0.27 7.08
CA HIS A 8 10.77 0.91 7.83
C HIS A 8 10.43 0.94 9.33
N GLY A 9 11.43 1.24 10.17
CA GLY A 9 11.27 1.35 11.61
C GLY A 9 11.21 0.01 12.34
N ALA A 10 10.64 0.01 13.55
CA ALA A 10 10.65 -1.13 14.47
C ALA A 10 9.99 -2.39 13.90
N ALA A 11 9.04 -2.25 12.98
CA ALA A 11 8.35 -3.37 12.34
C ALA A 11 9.09 -3.96 11.13
N ALA A 12 10.26 -3.42 10.74
CA ALA A 12 10.98 -3.87 9.56
C ALA A 12 11.64 -5.26 9.73
N GLY A 13 11.92 -5.90 8.60
CA GLY A 13 12.69 -7.15 8.54
C GLY A 13 12.04 -8.31 9.31
N LYS A 14 12.84 -9.00 10.13
CA LYS A 14 12.41 -10.20 10.88
C LYS A 14 11.35 -9.90 11.96
N ASN A 15 11.13 -8.63 12.31
CA ASN A 15 10.11 -8.23 13.29
C ASN A 15 8.73 -7.99 12.66
N LEU A 16 8.62 -8.03 11.33
CA LEU A 16 7.34 -7.92 10.64
C LEU A 16 6.49 -9.16 10.90
N LYS A 17 5.29 -8.99 11.45
CA LYS A 17 4.30 -10.07 11.60
C LYS A 17 3.34 -10.09 10.43
N SER A 18 2.80 -8.93 10.06
CA SER A 18 1.92 -8.83 8.89
C SER A 18 1.97 -7.46 8.23
N LEU A 19 1.78 -7.47 6.91
CA LEU A 19 1.61 -6.26 6.09
C LEU A 19 0.38 -6.47 5.20
N LYS A 20 -0.61 -5.59 5.34
CA LYS A 20 -1.79 -5.53 4.47
C LYS A 20 -1.69 -4.27 3.63
N THR A 21 -1.70 -4.41 2.31
CA THR A 21 -1.68 -3.28 1.37
C THR A 21 -2.99 -3.19 0.61
N TYR A 22 -3.37 -1.97 0.27
CA TYR A 22 -4.63 -1.66 -0.41
C TYR A 22 -4.42 -0.58 -1.46
N VAL A 23 -5.28 -0.61 -2.47
CA VAL A 23 -5.33 0.36 -3.54
C VAL A 23 -6.74 0.92 -3.68
N SER A 24 -6.85 2.19 -4.03
CA SER A 24 -8.11 2.84 -4.36
C SER A 24 -7.97 3.61 -5.68
N TYR A 25 -8.99 3.55 -6.52
CA TYR A 25 -9.06 4.23 -7.82
C TYR A 25 -10.13 5.33 -7.85
N ASN A 26 -10.74 5.62 -6.69
CA ASN A 26 -11.85 6.57 -6.55
C ASN A 26 -11.63 7.52 -5.36
N GLY A 27 -10.38 7.97 -5.18
CA GLY A 27 -10.04 8.94 -4.14
C GLY A 27 -10.13 8.39 -2.71
N GLY A 28 -9.98 7.08 -2.51
CA GLY A 28 -10.05 6.47 -1.19
C GLY A 28 -11.45 6.18 -0.67
N LYS A 29 -12.49 6.29 -1.51
CA LYS A 29 -13.87 5.89 -1.17
C LYS A 29 -13.98 4.37 -0.98
N THR A 30 -13.36 3.60 -1.87
CA THR A 30 -13.28 2.13 -1.73
C THR A 30 -11.85 1.64 -1.83
N TRP A 31 -11.53 0.60 -1.06
CA TRP A 31 -10.18 0.05 -0.93
C TRP A 31 -10.17 -1.42 -1.31
N LYS A 32 -9.36 -1.79 -2.31
CA LYS A 32 -9.14 -3.17 -2.71
C LYS A 32 -7.83 -3.67 -2.14
N LYS A 33 -7.87 -4.80 -1.43
CA LYS A 33 -6.65 -5.43 -0.92
C LYS A 33 -5.79 -5.90 -2.08
N VAL A 34 -4.49 -5.62 -2.00
CA VAL A 34 -3.47 -6.08 -2.95
C VAL A 34 -2.38 -6.82 -2.20
N THR A 35 -1.84 -7.86 -2.81
CA THR A 35 -0.79 -8.68 -2.19
C THR A 35 0.57 -8.16 -2.60
N VAL A 36 1.45 -7.94 -1.61
CA VAL A 36 2.86 -7.66 -1.87
C VAL A 36 3.54 -8.96 -2.28
N LYS A 37 4.12 -8.99 -3.47
CA LYS A 37 4.95 -10.10 -3.97
C LYS A 37 6.36 -9.59 -4.20
N LYS A 38 7.36 -10.22 -3.59
CA LYS A 38 8.79 -9.85 -3.71
C LYS A 38 9.03 -8.34 -3.48
N GLY A 39 8.40 -7.76 -2.44
CA GLY A 39 8.56 -6.34 -2.08
C GLY A 39 7.87 -5.34 -3.01
N ARG A 40 6.93 -5.78 -3.86
CA ARG A 40 6.19 -4.91 -4.79
C ARG A 40 4.72 -5.27 -4.84
N ILE A 41 3.89 -4.30 -5.23
CA ILE A 41 2.50 -4.51 -5.63
C ILE A 41 2.35 -4.26 -7.13
N THR A 42 1.43 -4.97 -7.76
CA THR A 42 1.04 -4.73 -9.15
C THR A 42 -0.29 -4.02 -9.18
N VAL A 43 -0.35 -2.88 -9.87
CA VAL A 43 -1.56 -2.07 -10.00
C VAL A 43 -1.82 -1.73 -11.46
N LYS A 44 -3.09 -1.52 -11.79
CA LYS A 44 -3.49 -1.00 -13.10
C LYS A 44 -3.17 0.49 -13.13
N ASN A 45 -2.66 0.99 -14.24
CA ASN A 45 -2.51 2.44 -14.37
C ASN A 45 -3.91 3.07 -14.38
N PRO A 46 -4.19 4.09 -13.56
CA PRO A 46 -5.43 4.84 -13.70
C PRO A 46 -5.48 5.52 -15.07
N ALA A 47 -6.70 5.79 -15.55
CA ALA A 47 -6.91 6.57 -16.77
C ALA A 47 -6.43 8.01 -16.59
N LYS A 48 -6.19 8.73 -17.69
CA LYS A 48 -5.86 10.16 -17.65
C LYS A 48 -6.87 10.94 -16.79
N GLY A 49 -6.35 11.78 -15.90
CA GLY A 49 -7.15 12.57 -14.96
C GLY A 49 -7.70 11.79 -13.76
N LYS A 50 -7.48 10.48 -13.68
CA LYS A 50 -7.78 9.67 -12.48
C LYS A 50 -6.50 9.43 -11.69
N ALA A 51 -6.64 9.45 -10.36
CA ALA A 51 -5.54 9.15 -9.46
C ALA A 51 -5.70 7.76 -8.83
N ILE A 52 -4.58 7.19 -8.42
CA ILE A 52 -4.52 6.01 -7.56
C ILE A 52 -4.12 6.44 -6.15
N SER A 53 -4.75 5.86 -5.14
CA SER A 53 -4.39 6.04 -3.74
C SER A 53 -3.92 4.71 -3.15
N PHE A 54 -3.00 4.77 -2.19
CA PHE A 54 -2.47 3.60 -1.50
C PHE A 54 -2.80 3.63 -0.02
N ALA A 55 -3.00 2.46 0.57
CA ALA A 55 -3.04 2.33 2.01
C ALA A 55 -2.28 1.08 2.45
N ALA A 56 -1.71 1.14 3.64
CA ALA A 56 -1.08 -0.01 4.25
C ALA A 56 -1.40 -0.05 5.75
N LYS A 57 -1.49 -1.28 6.27
CA LYS A 57 -1.51 -1.56 7.71
C LYS A 57 -0.41 -2.56 8.00
N VAL A 58 0.49 -2.17 8.91
CA VAL A 58 1.61 -2.97 9.37
C VAL A 58 1.36 -3.42 10.80
N THR A 59 1.80 -4.63 11.13
CA THR A 59 1.80 -5.16 12.49
C THR A 59 3.13 -5.86 12.75
N ASP A 60 3.77 -5.53 13.86
CA ASP A 60 4.99 -6.20 14.31
C ASP A 60 4.69 -7.47 15.14
N LYS A 61 5.72 -8.23 15.49
CA LYS A 61 5.57 -9.46 16.29
C LYS A 61 5.11 -9.22 17.72
N LYS A 62 5.31 -8.02 18.27
CA LYS A 62 4.81 -7.60 19.59
C LYS A 62 3.34 -7.17 19.55
N GLY A 63 2.75 -7.07 18.36
CA GLY A 63 1.35 -6.69 18.15
C GLY A 63 1.15 -5.20 17.93
N ASN A 64 2.21 -4.38 17.90
CA ASN A 64 2.06 -2.95 17.60
C ASN A 64 1.59 -2.78 16.17
N THR A 65 0.67 -1.84 15.95
CA THR A 65 0.11 -1.59 14.62
C THR A 65 0.29 -0.16 14.18
N SER A 66 0.49 0.04 12.89
CA SER A 66 0.48 1.36 12.27
C SER A 66 -0.22 1.28 10.92
N SER A 67 -0.85 2.37 10.51
CA SER A 67 -1.50 2.47 9.21
C SER A 67 -1.16 3.77 8.51
N VAL A 68 -1.04 3.71 7.20
CA VAL A 68 -0.81 4.86 6.34
C VAL A 68 -1.82 4.85 5.21
N LYS A 69 -2.30 6.04 4.83
CA LYS A 69 -3.10 6.26 3.63
C LYS A 69 -2.47 7.42 2.86
N ILE A 70 -2.19 7.19 1.59
CA ILE A 70 -1.64 8.16 0.65
C ILE A 70 -2.71 8.37 -0.41
N TYR A 71 -3.34 9.55 -0.39
CA TYR A 71 -4.37 9.91 -1.36
C TYR A 71 -3.74 10.50 -2.60
N SER A 72 -4.27 10.14 -3.78
CA SER A 72 -3.83 10.65 -5.07
C SER A 72 -2.31 10.52 -5.27
N ALA A 73 -1.76 9.36 -4.91
CA ALA A 73 -0.32 9.07 -4.93
C ALA A 73 0.31 9.33 -6.30
N TYR A 74 -0.42 9.03 -7.39
CA TYR A 74 -0.10 9.52 -8.72
C TYR A 74 -1.33 9.51 -9.64
N PHE A 75 -1.25 10.29 -10.72
CA PHE A 75 -2.28 10.38 -11.76
C PHE A 75 -1.91 9.57 -13.00
N GLY A 76 -2.93 9.06 -13.68
CA GLY A 76 -2.78 8.45 -14.99
C GLY A 76 -2.34 9.51 -16.00
N LYS A 77 -1.34 9.17 -16.82
CA LYS A 77 -0.96 9.94 -18.00
C LYS A 77 -1.77 9.46 -19.20
#